data_AF-A0A7K4KDM8-F1
#
_entry.id   AF-A0A7K4KDM8-F1
#
_cell.length_a   1.000
_cell.length_b   1.000
_cell.length_c   1.000
_cell.angle_alpha   90.00
_cell.angle_beta   90.00
_cell.angle_gamma   90.00
#
_symmetry.space_group_name_H-M   'P 1'
#
loop_
_entity.id
_entity.type
_entity.pdbx_description
1 polymer ?
#
loop_
_entity_poly.entity_id
_entity_poly.type
_entity_poly.pdbx_seq_one_letter_code
_entity_poly.pdbx_strand_id
1 'polypeptide(L)'
;MLPLSSAYSTLQLVTNPYQADVDGVRFLGTSGQNISDIFKYSSMDDYLEILECTLRVGHMSPTAPDTLGCYPFYKSDPFILSECPHVYFCGNAPRFQAKAIEGE
;
A
#
# COMPACT_ATOMS: atom_id res chain seq x y z
N MET A 1 19.47 -8.02 10.82
CA MET A 1 19.95 -8.63 9.57
C MET A 1 19.57 -10.11 9.56
N LEU A 2 19.36 -10.69 8.38
CA LEU A 2 18.99 -12.10 8.18
C LEU A 2 20.19 -12.89 7.60
N PRO A 3 21.25 -13.16 8.39
CA PRO A 3 22.55 -13.62 7.87
C PRO A 3 22.52 -14.98 7.17
N LEU A 4 21.65 -15.89 7.63
CA LEU A 4 21.51 -17.22 7.03
C LEU A 4 20.75 -17.15 5.69
N SER A 5 19.69 -16.36 5.65
CA SER A 5 18.85 -16.22 4.46
C SER A 5 19.51 -15.37 3.37
N SER A 6 20.36 -14.40 3.74
CA SER A 6 21.06 -13.53 2.79
C SER A 6 22.11 -14.23 1.94
N ALA A 7 22.48 -15.48 2.26
CA ALA A 7 23.33 -16.29 1.42
C ALA A 7 22.64 -16.76 0.13
N TYR A 8 21.30 -16.75 0.10
CA TYR A 8 20.51 -17.19 -1.06
C TYR A 8 20.12 -15.99 -1.93
N SER A 9 20.35 -16.09 -3.23
CA SER A 9 19.99 -15.07 -4.23
C SER A 9 18.48 -14.86 -4.39
N THR A 10 17.66 -15.78 -3.87
CA THR A 10 16.20 -15.72 -3.90
C THR A 10 15.62 -14.80 -2.83
N LEU A 11 16.41 -14.36 -1.84
CA LEU A 11 15.95 -13.40 -0.85
C LEU A 11 16.06 -11.99 -1.41
N GLN A 12 14.95 -11.26 -1.40
CA GLN A 12 14.94 -9.82 -1.67
C GLN A 12 14.30 -9.08 -0.51
N LEU A 13 15.00 -8.08 0.02
CA LEU A 13 14.50 -7.17 1.04
C LEU A 13 14.07 -5.89 0.34
N VAL A 14 12.78 -5.58 0.41
CA VAL A 14 12.15 -4.50 -0.35
C VAL A 14 11.63 -3.39 0.56
N THR A 15 11.26 -2.27 -0.03
CA THR A 15 10.76 -1.09 0.68
C THR A 15 9.29 -1.23 1.09
N ASN A 16 8.81 -0.27 1.87
CA ASN A 16 7.38 -0.02 2.08
C ASN A 16 7.12 1.46 1.74
N PRO A 17 6.22 1.79 0.80
CA PRO A 17 5.46 0.89 -0.08
C PRO A 17 6.32 0.04 -1.04
N TYR A 18 5.71 -0.99 -1.63
CA TYR A 18 6.37 -1.86 -2.61
C TYR A 18 5.54 -2.04 -3.87
N GLN A 19 6.22 -2.03 -5.02
CA GLN A 19 5.65 -2.31 -6.33
C GLN A 19 6.50 -3.35 -7.05
N ALA A 20 5.83 -4.30 -7.72
CA ALA A 20 6.48 -5.33 -8.52
C ALA A 20 5.63 -5.68 -9.75
N ASP A 21 6.30 -6.10 -10.82
CA ASP A 21 5.67 -6.81 -11.92
C ASP A 21 6.06 -8.30 -11.81
N VAL A 22 5.07 -9.17 -11.75
CA VAL A 22 5.25 -10.62 -11.69
C VAL A 22 4.47 -11.22 -12.85
N ASP A 23 5.20 -11.73 -13.85
CA ASP A 23 4.64 -12.32 -15.07
C ASP A 23 3.58 -11.43 -15.77
N GLY A 24 3.82 -10.11 -15.83
CA GLY A 24 2.93 -9.12 -16.44
C GLY A 24 1.81 -8.63 -15.54
N VAL A 25 1.77 -9.08 -14.28
CA VAL A 25 0.80 -8.63 -13.28
C VAL A 25 1.47 -7.60 -12.36
N ARG A 26 0.97 -6.36 -12.37
CA ARG A 26 1.45 -5.27 -11.51
C ARG A 26 0.82 -5.36 -10.13
N PHE A 27 1.66 -5.59 -9.13
CA PHE A 27 1.33 -5.58 -7.72
C PHE A 27 1.79 -4.26 -7.10
N LEU A 28 0.92 -3.66 -6.28
CA LEU A 28 1.24 -2.52 -5.44
C LEU A 28 0.67 -2.77 -4.05
N GLY A 29 1.45 -2.52 -3.00
CA GLY A 29 0.92 -2.65 -1.66
C GLY A 29 1.78 -2.04 -0.57
N THR A 30 1.18 -2.00 0.61
CA THR A 30 1.80 -1.48 1.84
C THR A 30 1.74 -2.51 2.95
N SER A 31 2.53 -2.31 4.00
CA SER A 31 2.42 -3.11 5.22
C SER A 31 1.22 -2.73 6.12
N GLY A 32 0.28 -1.90 5.64
CA GLY A 32 -1.00 -1.61 6.33
C GLY A 32 -1.03 -0.37 7.22
N GLN A 33 0.08 0.36 7.38
CA GLN A 33 0.12 1.56 8.23
C GLN A 33 -0.83 2.65 7.74
N ASN A 34 -0.88 2.90 6.42
CA ASN A 34 -1.77 3.87 5.80
C ASN A 34 -3.25 3.57 6.07
N ILE A 35 -3.66 2.31 5.89
CA ILE A 35 -5.06 1.89 6.12
C ILE A 35 -5.42 1.97 7.61
N SER A 36 -4.51 1.53 8.48
CA SER A 36 -4.70 1.62 9.93
C SER A 36 -4.77 3.06 10.42
N ASP A 37 -4.05 3.98 9.78
CA ASP A 37 -4.06 5.40 10.10
C ASP A 37 -5.39 6.05 9.69
N ILE A 38 -5.85 5.80 8.45
CA ILE A 38 -7.16 6.28 7.99
C ILE A 38 -8.28 5.72 8.88
N PHE A 39 -8.21 4.44 9.27
CA PHE A 39 -9.19 3.82 10.16
C PHE A 39 -9.32 4.57 11.50
N LYS A 40 -8.22 5.08 12.07
CA LYS A 40 -8.25 5.82 13.34
C LYS A 40 -8.93 7.18 13.24
N TYR A 41 -8.94 7.78 12.05
CA TYR A 41 -9.36 9.16 11.84
C TYR A 41 -10.55 9.31 10.87
N SER A 42 -11.17 8.20 10.46
CA SER A 42 -12.37 8.19 9.62
C SER A 42 -13.51 7.45 10.31
N SER A 43 -14.71 7.55 9.74
CA SER A 43 -15.88 6.77 10.15
C SER A 43 -16.01 5.45 9.38
N MET A 44 -14.96 5.00 8.69
CA MET A 44 -14.97 3.75 7.92
C MET A 44 -14.63 2.59 8.85
N ASP A 45 -15.47 1.56 8.84
CA ASP A 45 -15.32 0.40 9.74
C ASP A 45 -14.63 -0.80 9.08
N ASP A 46 -14.37 -0.75 7.77
CA ASP A 46 -13.81 -1.86 7.01
C ASP A 46 -12.49 -1.51 6.31
N TYR A 47 -11.45 -2.31 6.55
CA TYR A 47 -10.12 -2.10 5.96
C TYR A 47 -10.14 -2.24 4.44
N LEU A 48 -10.97 -3.13 3.90
CA LEU A 48 -11.09 -3.32 2.46
C LEU A 48 -11.80 -2.13 1.81
N GLU A 49 -12.79 -1.52 2.48
CA GLU A 49 -13.44 -0.28 2.02
C GLU A 49 -12.46 0.89 2.01
N ILE A 50 -11.64 1.04 3.06
CA ILE A 50 -10.59 2.07 3.12
C ILE A 50 -9.57 1.84 1.99
N LEU A 51 -9.14 0.60 1.74
CA LEU A 51 -8.21 0.25 0.68
C LEU A 51 -8.79 0.57 -0.72
N GLU A 52 -10.07 0.30 -0.94
CA GLU A 52 -10.76 0.69 -2.16
C GLU A 52 -10.85 2.22 -2.29
N CYS A 53 -11.10 2.93 -1.19
CA CYS A 53 -11.14 4.39 -1.17
C CYS A 53 -9.79 4.99 -1.58
N THR A 54 -8.67 4.51 -1.03
CA THR A 54 -7.33 5.03 -1.40
C THR A 54 -7.02 4.80 -2.88
N LEU A 55 -7.50 3.68 -3.45
CA LEU A 55 -7.37 3.39 -4.87
C LEU A 55 -8.23 4.33 -5.73
N ARG A 56 -9.48 4.59 -5.33
CA ARG A 56 -10.40 5.51 -6.05
C ARG A 56 -9.93 6.96 -6.01
N VAL A 57 -9.40 7.41 -4.87
CA VAL A 57 -8.84 8.76 -4.70
C VAL A 57 -7.52 8.91 -5.47
N GLY A 58 -6.86 7.81 -5.84
CA GLY A 58 -5.58 7.83 -6.53
C GLY A 58 -4.40 8.19 -5.61
N HIS A 59 -4.54 7.96 -4.30
CA HIS A 59 -3.52 8.32 -3.31
C HIS A 59 -3.39 7.26 -2.21
N MET A 60 -2.21 6.66 -2.08
CA MET A 60 -1.96 5.54 -1.17
C MET A 60 -2.10 5.91 0.31
N SER A 61 -1.72 7.13 0.68
CA SER A 61 -1.67 7.57 2.09
C SER A 61 -2.04 9.05 2.24
N PRO A 62 -3.30 9.43 1.98
CA PRO A 62 -3.72 10.84 1.96
C PRO A 62 -3.57 11.57 3.31
N THR A 63 -3.40 10.82 4.40
CA THR A 63 -3.18 11.34 5.74
C THR A 63 -1.70 11.61 6.06
N ALA A 64 -0.78 11.29 5.15
CA ALA A 64 0.62 11.67 5.27
C ALA A 64 0.82 13.07 4.66
N PRO A 65 1.61 13.96 5.31
CA PRO A 65 2.40 13.76 6.53
C PRO A 65 1.66 14.02 7.86
N ASP A 66 0.42 14.48 7.81
CA ASP A 66 -0.29 15.09 8.96
C ASP A 66 -0.49 14.17 10.16
N THR A 67 -0.98 12.94 9.94
CA THR A 67 -1.16 11.93 11.00
C THR A 67 -0.25 10.72 10.85
N LEU A 68 0.16 10.40 9.62
CA LEU A 68 1.18 9.40 9.33
C LEU A 68 2.46 10.09 8.85
N GLY A 69 3.52 10.04 9.67
CA GLY A 69 4.79 10.64 9.32
C GLY A 69 5.39 10.03 8.04
N CYS A 70 5.84 10.89 7.13
CA CYS A 70 6.57 10.50 5.94
C CYS A 70 7.81 11.38 5.75
N TYR A 71 8.68 10.98 4.82
CA TYR A 71 9.81 11.82 4.42
C TYR A 71 9.31 13.10 3.73
N PRO A 72 9.91 14.28 3.99
CA PRO A 72 9.50 15.52 3.32
C PRO A 72 9.96 15.53 1.86
N PHE A 73 9.06 15.19 0.93
CA PHE A 73 9.32 15.25 -0.50
C PHE A 73 9.08 16.66 -1.07
N TYR A 74 10.03 17.21 -1.81
CA TYR A 74 9.96 18.59 -2.33
C TYR A 74 9.57 18.70 -3.82
N LYS A 75 9.73 17.62 -4.58
CA LYS A 75 9.55 17.63 -6.05
C LYS A 75 8.21 17.01 -6.47
N SER A 76 7.90 15.86 -5.92
CA SER A 76 6.75 15.04 -6.28
C SER A 76 6.37 14.18 -5.09
N ASP A 77 5.08 13.95 -4.92
CA ASP A 77 4.55 13.05 -3.92
C ASP A 77 4.59 11.59 -4.44
N PRO A 78 5.32 10.67 -3.79
CA PRO A 78 5.39 9.28 -4.22
C PRO A 78 4.13 8.46 -3.89
N PHE A 79 3.18 9.00 -3.12
CA PHE A 79 1.96 8.30 -2.76
C PHE A 79 0.84 8.48 -3.80
N ILE A 80 1.00 9.38 -4.76
CA ILE A 80 0.08 9.52 -5.89
C ILE A 80 0.24 8.32 -6.81
N LEU A 81 -0.88 7.67 -7.15
CA LEU A 81 -0.92 6.56 -8.08
C LEU A 81 -0.78 7.07 -9.52
N SER A 82 0.34 6.79 -10.16
CA SER A 82 0.56 7.16 -11.58
C SER A 82 -0.17 6.23 -12.55
N GLU A 83 -0.34 4.96 -12.18
CA GLU A 83 -1.00 3.93 -12.97
C GLU A 83 -1.85 3.04 -12.06
N CYS A 84 -2.95 2.50 -12.60
CA CYS A 84 -3.79 1.56 -11.84
C CYS A 84 -3.09 0.18 -11.74
N PRO A 85 -2.77 -0.32 -10.53
CA PRO A 85 -2.21 -1.66 -10.35
C PRO A 85 -3.26 -2.73 -10.66
N HIS A 86 -2.82 -3.92 -11.12
CA HIS A 86 -3.72 -5.06 -11.33
C HIS A 86 -4.12 -5.69 -9.99
N VAL A 87 -3.21 -5.69 -9.01
CA VAL A 87 -3.45 -6.16 -7.65
C VAL A 87 -3.00 -5.08 -6.66
N TYR A 88 -3.94 -4.61 -5.83
CA TYR A 88 -3.69 -3.66 -4.77
C TYR A 88 -3.96 -4.30 -3.41
N PHE A 89 -2.99 -4.27 -2.50
CA PHE A 89 -3.10 -4.95 -1.20
C PHE A 89 -2.58 -4.13 -0.02
N CYS A 90 -3.05 -4.47 1.17
CA CYS A 90 -2.48 -4.01 2.43
C CYS A 90 -2.18 -5.18 3.36
N GLY A 91 -1.06 -5.10 4.08
CA GLY A 91 -0.70 -6.03 5.14
C GLY A 91 -1.36 -5.70 6.48
N ASN A 92 -1.19 -6.57 7.47
CA ASN A 92 -1.61 -6.37 8.87
C ASN A 92 -3.09 -6.00 9.09
N ALA A 93 -3.98 -6.33 8.15
CA ALA A 93 -5.42 -6.20 8.36
C ALA A 93 -5.90 -7.21 9.43
N PRO A 94 -6.95 -6.89 10.21
CA PRO A 94 -7.43 -7.76 11.30
C PRO A 94 -8.04 -9.08 10.83
N ARG A 95 -8.45 -9.16 9.56
CA ARG A 95 -9.04 -10.34 8.93
C ARG A 95 -8.77 -10.34 7.43
N PHE A 96 -8.82 -11.53 6.82
CA PHE A 96 -8.71 -11.67 5.37
C PHE A 96 -10.00 -11.23 4.67
N GLN A 97 -9.85 -10.40 3.64
CA GLN A 97 -10.92 -10.02 2.71
C GLN A 97 -10.31 -9.75 1.32
N ALA A 98 -11.12 -9.91 0.28
CA ALA A 98 -10.75 -9.60 -1.10
C ALA A 98 -11.98 -9.16 -1.90
N LYS A 99 -11.79 -8.29 -2.89
CA LYS A 99 -12.84 -7.82 -3.80
C LYS A 99 -12.22 -7.46 -5.15
N ALA A 100 -12.92 -7.81 -6.22
CA ALA A 100 -12.63 -7.30 -7.56
C ALA A 100 -13.44 -6.03 -7.80
N ILE A 101 -12.80 -5.00 -8.34
CA ILE A 101 -13.44 -3.73 -8.69
C ILE A 101 -13.07 -3.35 -10.12
N GLU A 102 -13.93 -2.58 -10.76
CA GLU A 102 -13.71 -2.02 -12.10
C GLU A 102 -13.75 -0.49 -12.00
N GLY A 103 -13.08 0.19 -12.95
CA GLY A 103 -13.19 1.65 -13.08
C GLY A 103 -14.55 2.05 -13.63
N GLU A 104 -14.98 3.27 -13.32
CA GLU A 104 -16.14 3.91 -13.97
C GLU A 104 -15.82 4.42 -15.38
#